data_AF-A0A919BBT6-F1
#
_entry.id   AF-A0A919BBT6-F1
#
_cell.length_a   1.000
_cell.length_b   1.000
_cell.length_c   1.000
_cell.angle_alpha   90.00
_cell.angle_beta   90.00
_cell.angle_gamma   90.00
#
_symmetry.space_group_name_H-M   'P 1'
#
loop_
_entity.id
_entity.type
_entity.pdbx_description
1 polymer ?
#
loop_
_entity_poly.entity_id
_entity_poly.type
_entity_poly.pdbx_seq_one_letter_code
_entity_poly.pdbx_strand_id
1 'polypeptide(L)' 'MRLPDEPVTGPRQKWVTGQCWRCDGTGLQVLWLGPALSEVHGYAPLYACEPCTRRLEELISAYNARRDIT' A
#
# COMPACT_ATOMS: atom_id res chain seq x y z
N MET A 1 -1.20 -21.30 -10.10
CA MET A 1 -0.88 -21.26 -8.66
C MET A 1 -1.80 -20.23 -8.03
N ARG A 2 -2.89 -20.67 -7.39
CA ARG A 2 -3.88 -19.79 -6.76
C ARG A 2 -3.35 -19.44 -5.37
N LEU A 3 -3.20 -18.15 -5.07
CA LEU A 3 -2.86 -17.68 -3.73
C LEU A 3 -3.99 -18.09 -2.77
N PRO A 4 -3.69 -18.54 -1.55
CA PRO A 4 -4.72 -18.94 -0.60
C PRO A 4 -5.61 -17.75 -0.23
N ASP A 5 -6.92 -17.99 -0.13
CA ASP A 5 -7.98 -17.11 0.40
C ASP A 5 -7.84 -16.89 1.93
N GLU A 6 -6.62 -16.82 2.46
CA GLU A 6 -6.40 -16.65 3.90
C GLU A 6 -6.63 -15.18 4.28
N PRO A 7 -7.55 -14.87 5.22
CA PRO A 7 -7.62 -13.53 5.76
C PRO A 7 -6.27 -13.23 6.41
N VAL A 8 -5.63 -12.13 6.00
CA VAL A 8 -4.39 -11.66 6.61
C VAL A 8 -4.68 -11.26 8.05
N THR A 9 -4.67 -12.23 8.98
CA THR A 9 -4.70 -12.03 10.43
C THR A 9 -3.30 -11.68 10.92
N GLY A 10 -2.74 -10.61 10.36
CA GLY A 10 -1.67 -9.84 11.00
C GLY A 10 -2.26 -8.80 11.94
N PRO A 11 -1.46 -8.20 12.84
CA PRO A 11 -1.91 -7.02 13.56
C PRO A 11 -2.42 -5.98 12.54
N ARG A 12 -3.66 -5.50 12.72
CA ARG A 12 -4.20 -4.39 11.91
C ARG A 12 -3.16 -3.29 11.96
N GLN A 13 -2.56 -2.99 10.80
CA GLN A 13 -1.55 -1.96 10.71
C GLN A 13 -2.14 -0.67 11.28
N LYS A 14 -1.42 -0.05 12.22
CA LYS A 14 -1.93 1.12 12.92
C LYS A 14 -1.77 2.35 12.03
N TRP A 15 -2.82 3.15 11.97
CA TRP A 15 -2.75 4.50 11.41
C TRP A 15 -1.89 5.37 12.33
N VAL A 16 -1.00 6.15 11.75
CA VAL A 16 -0.13 7.11 12.44
C VAL A 16 -0.25 8.48 11.78
N THR A 17 -0.03 9.55 12.53
CA THR A 17 0.05 10.89 11.94
C THR A 17 1.39 11.05 11.21
N GLY A 18 1.36 11.42 9.93
CA GLY A 18 2.57 11.56 9.12
C GLY A 18 2.33 12.22 7.76
N GLN A 19 3.27 12.01 6.85
CA GLN A 19 3.18 12.46 5.46
C GLN A 19 2.70 11.32 4.56
N CYS A 20 1.74 11.59 3.68
CA CYS A 20 1.38 10.67 2.61
C CYS A 20 2.36 10.81 1.45
N TRP A 21 3.03 9.73 1.06
CA TRP A 21 4.05 9.74 0.01
C TRP A 21 3.49 9.78 -1.42
N ARG A 22 2.16 9.72 -1.57
CA ARG A 22 1.49 9.73 -2.88
C ARG A 22 0.89 11.09 -3.24
N CYS A 23 0.37 11.82 -2.26
CA CYS A 23 -0.20 13.16 -2.47
C CYS A 23 0.57 14.27 -1.76
N ASP A 24 1.71 13.94 -1.14
CA ASP A 24 2.58 14.83 -0.37
C ASP A 24 1.93 15.53 0.83
N GLY A 25 0.67 15.21 1.15
CA GLY A 25 -0.05 15.80 2.28
C GLY A 25 0.57 15.44 3.63
N THR A 26 0.77 16.44 4.49
CA THR A 26 1.37 16.31 5.82
C THR A 26 0.34 16.38 6.94
N GLY A 27 0.64 15.77 8.09
CA GLY A 27 -0.27 15.77 9.25
C GLY A 27 -1.51 14.89 9.05
N LEU A 28 -1.46 13.97 8.09
CA LEU A 28 -2.55 13.06 7.77
C LEU A 28 -2.42 11.77 8.58
N GLN A 29 -3.55 11.11 8.85
CA GLN A 29 -3.53 9.71 9.24
C GLN A 29 -3.06 8.88 8.05
N VAL A 30 -1.93 8.19 8.21
CA VAL A 30 -1.32 7.35 7.20
C VAL A 30 -1.12 5.91 7.69
N LEU A 31 -1.28 4.97 6.76
CA LEU A 31 -1.05 3.54 6.96
C LEU A 31 0.30 3.18 6.35
N TRP A 32 1.05 2.30 7.02
CA TRP A 32 2.21 1.66 6.39
C TRP A 32 1.69 0.78 5.23
N LEU A 33 2.34 0.79 4.07
CA LEU A 33 1.94 -0.05 2.94
C LEU A 33 2.96 -1.15 2.64
N GLY A 34 4.14 -1.07 3.26
CA GLY A 34 5.27 -1.94 2.96
C GLY A 34 6.57 -1.15 2.82
N PRO A 35 7.68 -1.82 2.52
CA PRO A 35 8.93 -1.15 2.17
C PRO A 35 8.87 -0.58 0.75
N ALA A 36 9.27 0.68 0.59
CA ALA A 36 9.76 1.21 -0.68
C ALA A 36 11.21 0.78 -0.87
N LEU A 37 11.55 0.40 -2.10
CA LEU A 37 12.90 -0.01 -2.50
C LEU A 37 13.46 1.01 -3.49
N SER A 38 14.66 1.50 -3.21
CA SER A 38 15.43 2.37 -4.10
C SER A 38 16.82 1.78 -4.31
N GLU A 39 17.27 1.74 -5.57
CA GLU A 39 18.64 1.28 -5.89
C GLU A 39 19.72 2.20 -5.30
N VAL A 40 19.42 3.50 -5.14
CA VAL A 40 20.37 4.51 -4.65
C VAL A 40 20.23 4.75 -3.15
N HIS A 41 19.00 4.77 -2.63
CA HIS A 41 18.71 5.20 -1.27
C HIS A 41 18.35 4.06 -0.30
N GLY A 42 18.38 2.81 -0.77
CA GLY A 42 18.11 1.63 0.07
C GLY A 42 16.61 1.41 0.33
N TYR A 43 16.28 0.93 1.54
CA TYR A 43 14.90 0.66 1.95
C TYR A 43 14.36 1.76 2.86
N ALA A 44 13.08 2.11 2.68
CA ALA A 44 12.36 3.00 3.57
C ALA A 44 10.88 2.60 3.68
N PRO A 45 10.16 2.93 4.76
CA PRO A 45 8.75 2.59 4.88
C PRO A 45 7.88 3.48 3.97
N LEU A 46 6.99 2.89 3.18
CA LEU A 46 6.02 3.62 2.37
C LEU A 46 4.73 3.87 3.19
N TYR A 47 4.32 5.13 3.31
CA TYR A 47 3.10 5.52 4.02
C TYR A 47 2.10 6.24 3.11
N ALA A 48 0.80 5.94 3.26
CA ALA A 48 -0.25 6.62 2.51
C ALA A 48 -1.51 6.90 3.34
N CYS A 49 -2.18 8.01 3.04
CA CYS A 49 -3.48 8.34 3.64
C CYS A 49 -4.60 7.47 3.06
N GLU A 50 -5.73 7.36 3.77
CA GLU A 50 -6.87 6.51 3.40
C GLU A 50 -7.36 6.70 1.95
N PRO A 51 -7.59 7.92 1.44
CA PRO A 51 -7.97 8.11 0.04
C PRO A 51 -6.91 7.59 -0.96
N CYS A 52 -5.62 7.75 -0.64
CA CYS A 52 -4.54 7.27 -1.49
C CYS A 52 -4.39 5.75 -1.43
N THR A 53 -4.53 5.13 -0.25
CA THR A 53 -4.52 3.68 -0.09
C THR A 53 -5.66 3.05 -0.88
N ARG A 54 -6.89 3.58 -0.77
CA ARG A 54 -8.04 3.08 -1.54
C ARG A 54 -7.81 3.14 -3.05
N ARG A 55 -7.20 4.24 -3.53
CA ARG A 55 -6.86 4.36 -4.96
C ARG A 55 -5.81 3.36 -5.41
N LEU A 56 -4.84 3.02 -4.55
CA LEU A 56 -3.85 1.99 -4.86
C LEU A 56 -4.49 0.60 -4.95
N GLU A 57 -5.40 0.27 -4.04
CA GLU A 57 -6.16 -0.99 -4.09
C GLU A 57 -6.98 -1.14 -5.38
N GLU A 58 -7.63 -0.06 -5.84
CA GLU A 58 -8.34 -0.05 -7.13
C GLU A 58 -7.39 -0.32 -8.31
N LEU A 59 -6.17 0.26 -8.29
CA LEU A 59 -5.17 0.04 -9.34
C LEU A 59 -4.63 -1.39 -9.32
N ILE A 60 -4.39 -1.95 -8.12
CA ILE A 60 -3.94 -3.33 -7.94
C ILE A 60 -5.00 -4.31 -8.43
N SER A 61 -6.26 -4.09 -8.05
CA SER A 61 -7.40 -4.89 -8.54
C SER A 61 -7.49 -4.87 -10.07
N ALA A 62 -7.39 -3.69 -10.68
CA ALA A 62 -7.41 -3.55 -12.14
C ALA A 62 -6.21 -4.21 -12.84
N TYR A 63 -5.03 -4.20 -12.22
CA TYR A 63 -3.84 -4.87 -12.74
C TYR A 63 -3.99 -6.39 -12.69
N ASN A 64 -4.43 -6.95 -11.55
CA ASN A 64 -4.61 -8.38 -11.38
C ASN A 64 -5.69 -8.93 -12.33
N ALA A 65 -6.81 -8.22 -12.47
CA ALA A 65 -7.88 -8.60 -13.41
C ALA A 65 -7.39 -8.75 -14.86
N ARG A 66 -6.38 -7.96 -15.29
CA ARG A 66 -5.78 -8.10 -16.64
C ARG A 66 -4.86 -9.31 -16.75
N ARG A 67 -4.23 -9.73 -15.65
CA ARG A 67 -3.32 -10.88 -15.62
C ARG A 67 -4.05 -12.21 -15.59
N ASP A 68 -5.21 -12.27 -14.94
CA ASP A 68 -6.00 -13.50 -14.83
C ASP A 68 -6.72 -13.91 -16.14
N ILE A 69 -6.66 -13.06 -17.17
CA ILE A 69 -7.25 -13.30 -18.50
C ILE A 69 -6.30 -14.07 -19.44
N THR A 70 -5.05 -14.34 -19.03
CA THR A 70 -4.02 -15.09 -19.80
C THR A 70 -3.82 -16.48 -19.23
#